data_AF-A0A0S7XT78-F1
#
_entry.id   AF-A0A0S7XT78-F1
#
_cell.length_a   1.000
_cell.length_b   1.000
_cell.length_c   1.000
_cell.angle_alpha   90.00
_cell.angle_beta   90.00
_cell.angle_gamma   90.00
#
_symmetry.space_group_name_H-M   'P 1'
#
loop_
_entity.id
_entity.type
_entity.pdbx_description
1 polymer ?
#
loop_
_entity_poly.entity_id
_entity_poly.type
_entity_poly.pdbx_seq_one_letter_code
_entity_poly.pdbx_strand_id
1 'polypeptide(L)'
;MRKPKFASIITTYRCNAKCHMCNIWRHPTKKEEEITPAVIDKLPPIPNINITGGEPFIRKDLDEILTVLKPKTKRVVISTNGFWTDRILDVARKHPWIGIRISIEGLSKANDELRGIRDGFDRGIRTLIELNHLGLKDIGFAITVSDRNIKDLLELYHLAKMMRVEFATAAIHNSYYFHKFDNLFEHPEQAIAEFEKLIKELLQSRRIKDWFRAYFNHGLINYIKGNPRLLPCKMGYHAFFLDPYGEVRPCNVMEETMGNLKERTFDETWNGPAARRVRQKVDNCRCNCWMVGSVSEPMKEHILVPLIWILKRKFFGKHLDKFQVLLQSIL
;
A
#
# COMPACT_ATOMS: atom_id res chain seq x y z
N MET A 1 -9.33 -19.28 14.74
CA MET A 1 -8.53 -18.88 13.54
C MET A 1 -7.48 -17.84 13.95
N ARG A 2 -6.44 -17.60 13.14
CA ARG A 2 -5.43 -16.56 13.44
C ARG A 2 -6.06 -15.16 13.42
N LYS A 3 -5.63 -14.30 14.35
CA LYS A 3 -6.04 -12.89 14.38
C LYS A 3 -5.38 -12.13 13.22
N PRO A 4 -6.07 -11.15 12.60
CA PRO A 4 -5.47 -10.31 11.56
C PRO A 4 -4.28 -9.52 12.10
N LYS A 5 -3.23 -9.42 11.28
CA LYS A 5 -2.00 -8.68 11.56
C LYS A 5 -1.98 -7.30 10.88
N PHE A 6 -2.75 -7.14 9.81
CA PHE A 6 -2.89 -5.91 9.03
C PHE A 6 -4.34 -5.65 8.63
N ALA A 7 -4.75 -4.40 8.56
CA ALA A 7 -6.01 -4.01 7.94
C ALA A 7 -5.83 -2.72 7.14
N SER A 8 -6.48 -2.65 5.98
CA SER A 8 -6.65 -1.39 5.26
C SER A 8 -8.08 -0.92 5.44
N ILE A 9 -8.28 0.19 6.14
CA ILE A 9 -9.59 0.79 6.39
C ILE A 9 -9.81 1.90 5.37
N ILE A 10 -10.73 1.66 4.46
CA ILE A 10 -11.18 2.64 3.48
C ILE A 10 -12.34 3.39 4.13
N THR A 11 -12.09 4.65 4.49
CA THR A 11 -13.04 5.46 5.30
C THR A 11 -14.14 6.10 4.47
N THR A 12 -13.89 6.32 3.18
CA THR A 12 -14.80 6.97 2.22
C THR A 12 -14.39 6.57 0.80
N TYR A 13 -15.27 6.69 -0.19
CA TYR A 13 -14.89 6.65 -1.62
C TYR A 13 -14.89 8.05 -2.27
N ARG A 14 -15.30 9.08 -1.54
CA ARG A 14 -15.19 10.47 -1.98
C ARG A 14 -13.71 10.86 -2.09
N CYS A 15 -13.33 11.49 -3.20
CA CYS A 15 -11.97 11.96 -3.44
C CYS A 15 -11.99 13.25 -4.25
N ASN A 16 -11.10 14.18 -3.94
CA ASN A 16 -10.89 15.42 -4.70
C ASN A 16 -9.90 15.24 -5.88
N ALA A 17 -9.11 14.17 -5.88
CA ALA A 17 -8.17 13.85 -6.96
C ALA A 17 -8.88 13.13 -8.12
N LYS A 18 -8.36 13.33 -9.34
CA LYS A 18 -8.86 12.67 -10.57
C LYS A 18 -7.74 11.87 -11.22
N CYS A 19 -7.17 10.95 -10.45
CA CYS A 19 -5.95 10.25 -10.81
C CYS A 19 -6.09 9.41 -12.11
N HIS A 20 -5.00 9.24 -12.84
CA HIS A 20 -4.95 8.40 -14.03
C HIS A 20 -5.18 6.92 -13.71
N MET A 21 -4.56 6.41 -12.64
CA MET A 21 -4.59 5.00 -12.25
C MET A 21 -5.82 4.58 -11.43
N CYS A 22 -6.76 5.49 -11.14
CA CYS A 22 -7.88 5.24 -10.24
C CYS A 22 -9.13 6.07 -10.61
N ASN A 23 -10.26 5.40 -10.74
CA ASN A 23 -11.56 6.02 -11.06
C ASN A 23 -12.49 6.16 -9.84
N ILE A 24 -12.02 5.90 -8.61
CA ILE A 24 -12.89 5.89 -7.42
C ILE A 24 -13.67 7.20 -7.22
N TRP A 25 -13.09 8.33 -7.65
CA TRP A 25 -13.73 9.65 -7.60
C TRP A 25 -15.04 9.74 -8.41
N ARG A 26 -15.24 8.83 -9.39
CA ARG A 26 -16.48 8.70 -10.17
C ARG A 26 -17.57 7.90 -9.45
N HIS A 27 -17.22 7.23 -8.35
CA HIS A 27 -18.10 6.38 -7.55
C HIS A 27 -18.07 6.79 -6.06
N PRO A 28 -18.37 8.07 -5.74
CA PRO A 28 -18.32 8.54 -4.36
C PRO A 28 -19.39 7.87 -3.49
N THR A 29 -19.03 7.54 -2.25
CA THR A 29 -19.98 7.19 -1.18
C THR A 29 -20.85 8.40 -0.80
N LYS A 30 -22.06 8.16 -0.32
CA LYS A 30 -22.80 9.16 0.46
C LYS A 30 -22.32 9.13 1.91
N LYS A 31 -22.26 10.28 2.56
CA LYS A 31 -21.72 10.41 3.92
C LYS A 31 -22.48 9.53 4.92
N GLU A 32 -23.79 9.40 4.76
CA GLU A 32 -24.69 8.66 5.64
C GLU A 32 -24.51 7.13 5.50
N GLU A 33 -23.94 6.69 4.37
CA GLU A 33 -23.67 5.29 4.07
C GLU A 33 -22.27 4.86 4.54
N GLU A 34 -21.41 5.78 4.99
CA GLU A 34 -20.05 5.45 5.39
C GLU A 34 -19.97 4.85 6.81
N ILE A 35 -18.90 4.09 7.08
CA ILE A 35 -18.62 3.53 8.40
C ILE A 35 -18.43 4.66 9.42
N THR A 36 -18.98 4.46 10.61
CA THR A 36 -18.82 5.38 11.75
C THR A 36 -17.69 4.90 12.67
N PRO A 37 -17.17 5.76 13.56
CA PRO A 37 -16.24 5.34 14.59
C PRO A 37 -16.75 4.14 15.41
N ALA A 38 -18.06 4.06 15.67
CA ALA A 38 -18.68 2.93 16.38
C ALA A 38 -18.60 1.59 15.61
N VAL A 39 -18.68 1.61 14.28
CA VAL A 39 -18.48 0.39 13.46
C VAL A 39 -17.01 -0.03 13.49
N ILE A 40 -16.10 0.94 13.42
CA ILE A 40 -14.65 0.69 13.53
C ILE A 40 -14.29 0.15 14.92
N ASP A 41 -15.04 0.54 15.96
CA ASP A 41 -14.86 0.04 17.32
C ASP A 41 -15.14 -1.47 17.44
N LYS A 42 -15.88 -2.08 16.50
CA LYS A 42 -16.05 -3.54 16.47
C LYS A 42 -14.79 -4.31 16.08
N LEU A 43 -13.77 -3.64 15.53
CA LEU A 43 -12.52 -4.28 15.13
C LEU A 43 -11.75 -4.82 16.34
N PRO A 44 -11.09 -5.99 16.22
CA PRO A 44 -10.21 -6.52 17.25
C PRO A 44 -8.88 -5.73 17.27
N PRO A 45 -7.98 -6.02 18.23
CA PRO A 45 -6.62 -5.53 18.14
C PRO A 45 -5.93 -5.99 16.84
N ILE A 46 -5.45 -5.02 16.06
CA ILE A 46 -4.78 -5.21 14.77
C ILE A 46 -3.45 -4.43 14.81
N PRO A 47 -2.29 -5.12 14.82
CA PRO A 47 -0.99 -4.48 14.99
C PRO A 47 -0.68 -3.33 14.04
N ASN A 48 -1.07 -3.45 12.77
CA ASN A 48 -0.78 -2.44 11.74
C ASN A 48 -2.06 -2.09 10.97
N ILE A 49 -2.39 -0.81 10.90
CA ILE A 49 -3.55 -0.32 10.16
C ILE A 49 -3.10 0.72 9.14
N ASN A 50 -3.62 0.61 7.92
CA ASN A 50 -3.56 1.67 6.93
C ASN A 50 -4.94 2.31 6.83
N ILE A 51 -5.05 3.62 7.10
CA ILE A 51 -6.25 4.40 6.80
C ILE A 51 -6.10 4.98 5.40
N THR A 52 -7.12 4.77 4.57
CA THR A 52 -7.18 5.23 3.19
C THR A 52 -8.64 5.48 2.81
N GLY A 53 -8.94 5.51 1.52
CA GLY A 53 -10.29 5.59 0.99
C GLY A 53 -10.59 6.94 0.40
N GLY A 54 -10.89 6.94 -0.92
CA GLY A 54 -10.91 8.14 -1.72
C GLY A 54 -9.79 9.07 -1.27
N GLU A 55 -10.15 10.13 -0.55
CA GLU A 55 -9.24 10.86 0.32
C GLU A 55 -9.74 10.91 1.80
N PRO A 56 -9.01 10.30 2.77
CA PRO A 56 -9.40 10.30 4.18
C PRO A 56 -9.66 11.67 4.79
N PHE A 57 -8.89 12.70 4.38
CA PHE A 57 -9.00 14.05 4.93
C PHE A 57 -10.27 14.82 4.50
N ILE A 58 -11.15 14.19 3.70
CA ILE A 58 -12.54 14.64 3.48
C ILE A 58 -13.41 14.39 4.72
N ARG A 59 -13.13 13.33 5.49
CA ARG A 59 -13.88 12.97 6.70
C ARG A 59 -13.63 13.99 7.81
N LYS A 60 -14.71 14.55 8.36
CA LYS A 60 -14.64 15.50 9.48
C LYS A 60 -14.40 14.82 10.83
N ASP A 61 -14.74 13.54 10.93
CA ASP A 61 -14.65 12.70 12.13
C ASP A 61 -13.43 11.76 12.09
N LEU A 62 -12.42 12.06 11.27
CA LEU A 62 -11.18 11.26 11.21
C LEU A 62 -10.47 11.19 12.57
N ASP A 63 -10.52 12.27 13.36
CA ASP A 63 -9.98 12.31 14.74
C ASP A 63 -10.65 11.29 15.65
N GLU A 64 -11.99 11.11 15.51
CA GLU A 64 -12.75 10.13 16.29
C GLU A 64 -12.39 8.70 15.89
N ILE A 65 -12.24 8.45 14.59
CA ILE A 65 -11.76 7.16 14.06
C ILE A 65 -10.39 6.81 14.65
N LEU A 66 -9.45 7.75 14.65
CA LEU A 66 -8.12 7.56 15.20
C LEU A 66 -8.16 7.29 16.72
N THR A 67 -9.04 7.99 17.44
CA THR A 67 -9.24 7.80 18.88
C THR A 67 -9.70 6.37 19.20
N VAL A 68 -10.67 5.84 18.45
CA VAL A 68 -11.15 4.46 18.58
C VAL A 68 -10.06 3.43 18.26
N LEU A 69 -9.19 3.71 17.29
CA LEU A 69 -8.15 2.79 16.85
C LEU A 69 -6.93 2.77 17.78
N LYS A 70 -6.61 3.88 18.45
CA LYS A 70 -5.43 4.03 19.31
C LYS A 70 -5.19 2.86 20.29
N PRO A 71 -6.19 2.37 21.06
CA PRO A 71 -5.95 1.25 21.98
C PRO A 71 -5.82 -0.13 21.29
N LYS A 72 -6.13 -0.23 20.00
CA LYS A 72 -6.24 -1.50 19.26
C LYS A 72 -5.07 -1.77 18.32
N THR A 73 -4.19 -0.79 18.13
CA THR A 73 -3.14 -0.89 17.12
C THR A 73 -1.82 -0.39 17.64
N LYS A 74 -0.73 -0.95 17.10
CA LYS A 74 0.62 -0.46 17.39
C LYS A 74 1.03 0.65 16.44
N ARG A 75 0.41 0.71 15.25
CA ARG A 75 0.79 1.63 14.19
C ARG A 75 -0.36 1.87 13.22
N VAL A 76 -0.73 3.13 13.07
CA VAL A 76 -1.61 3.61 12.00
C VAL A 76 -0.81 4.44 11.01
N VAL A 77 -1.07 4.23 9.74
CA VAL A 77 -0.51 5.02 8.65
C VAL A 77 -1.69 5.56 7.84
N ILE A 78 -1.74 6.87 7.60
CA ILE A 78 -2.76 7.47 6.74
C ILE A 78 -2.14 7.72 5.37
N SER A 79 -2.73 7.10 4.33
CA SER A 79 -2.45 7.39 2.93
C SER A 79 -3.30 8.58 2.49
N THR A 80 -2.67 9.66 2.03
CA THR A 80 -3.33 10.90 1.59
C THR A 80 -2.70 11.45 0.32
N ASN A 81 -3.47 12.12 -0.52
CA ASN A 81 -2.99 12.86 -1.68
C ASN A 81 -2.30 14.18 -1.30
N GLY A 82 -2.32 14.59 -0.02
CA GLY A 82 -1.60 15.77 0.47
C GLY A 82 -2.28 17.11 0.21
N PHE A 83 -3.52 17.13 -0.30
CA PHE A 83 -4.20 18.37 -0.70
C PHE A 83 -4.52 19.32 0.47
N TRP A 84 -4.91 18.78 1.63
CA TRP A 84 -5.30 19.57 2.81
C TRP A 84 -4.18 19.65 3.86
N THR A 85 -3.08 20.32 3.53
CA THR A 85 -1.91 20.48 4.41
C THR A 85 -2.31 20.84 5.85
N ASP A 86 -3.11 21.89 6.06
CA ASP A 86 -3.47 22.36 7.40
C ASP A 86 -4.23 21.30 8.22
N ARG A 87 -5.17 20.59 7.58
CA ARG A 87 -5.89 19.48 8.23
C ARG A 87 -4.96 18.31 8.55
N ILE A 88 -4.02 18.00 7.67
CA ILE A 88 -3.02 16.95 7.90
C ILE A 88 -2.17 17.29 9.13
N LEU A 89 -1.72 18.54 9.23
CA LEU A 89 -0.96 19.02 10.39
C LEU A 89 -1.78 19.00 11.67
N ASP A 90 -3.05 19.41 11.63
CA ASP A 90 -3.93 19.39 12.80
C ASP A 90 -4.17 17.97 13.33
N VAL A 91 -4.46 17.02 12.45
CA VAL A 91 -4.60 15.60 12.81
C VAL A 91 -3.29 15.06 13.40
N ALA A 92 -2.15 15.39 12.81
CA ALA A 92 -0.84 14.97 13.30
C ALA A 92 -0.51 15.52 14.69
N ARG A 93 -0.88 16.78 14.98
CA ARG A 93 -0.72 17.39 16.33
C ARG A 93 -1.55 16.68 17.38
N LYS A 94 -2.81 16.35 17.07
CA LYS A 94 -3.72 15.64 17.99
C LYS A 94 -3.33 14.17 18.16
N HIS A 95 -2.78 13.54 17.13
CA HIS A 95 -2.45 12.12 17.09
C HIS A 95 -0.97 11.89 16.68
N PRO A 96 0.02 12.29 17.51
CA PRO A 96 1.45 12.23 17.15
C PRO A 96 2.03 10.80 17.04
N TRP A 97 1.20 9.77 17.25
CA TRP A 97 1.55 8.35 17.16
C TRP A 97 1.25 7.75 15.78
N ILE A 98 0.62 8.50 14.88
CA ILE A 98 0.33 8.04 13.50
C ILE A 98 1.53 8.27 12.58
N GLY A 99 1.48 7.62 11.42
CA GLY A 99 2.31 7.98 10.27
C GLY A 99 1.49 8.57 9.13
N ILE A 100 2.13 9.38 8.28
CA ILE A 100 1.51 9.98 7.09
C ILE A 100 2.30 9.55 5.85
N ARG A 101 1.60 9.05 4.83
CA ARG A 101 2.16 8.73 3.51
C ARG A 101 1.48 9.59 2.49
N ILE A 102 2.23 10.57 1.99
CA ILE A 102 1.75 11.42 0.92
C ILE A 102 1.96 10.71 -0.40
N SER A 103 0.91 10.69 -1.18
CA SER A 103 0.89 10.00 -2.44
C SER A 103 1.53 10.97 -3.46
N ILE A 104 2.69 10.62 -4.05
CA ILE A 104 3.44 11.44 -5.03
C ILE A 104 3.82 10.56 -6.22
N GLU A 105 3.26 10.86 -7.39
CA GLU A 105 3.41 9.99 -8.57
C GLU A 105 4.58 10.34 -9.48
N GLY A 106 5.22 11.49 -9.32
CA GLY A 106 6.34 11.94 -10.16
C GLY A 106 6.94 13.22 -9.59
N LEU A 107 7.89 13.81 -10.30
CA LEU A 107 8.29 15.19 -10.06
C LEU A 107 7.16 16.15 -10.47
N SER A 108 7.25 17.41 -10.05
CA SER A 108 6.21 18.44 -10.11
C SER A 108 5.14 18.25 -11.20
N LYS A 109 5.50 18.42 -12.48
CA LYS A 109 4.56 18.30 -13.61
C LYS A 109 3.90 16.92 -13.71
N ALA A 110 4.70 15.85 -13.66
CA ALA A 110 4.20 14.49 -13.84
C ALA A 110 3.23 14.09 -12.71
N ASN A 111 3.53 14.47 -11.46
CA ASN A 111 2.62 14.22 -10.34
C ASN A 111 1.27 14.90 -10.53
N ASP A 112 1.28 16.18 -10.88
CA ASP A 112 0.08 16.99 -10.95
C ASP A 112 -0.84 16.53 -12.09
N GLU A 113 -0.26 16.18 -13.24
CA GLU A 113 -0.96 15.57 -14.37
C GLU A 113 -1.54 14.20 -13.99
N LEU A 114 -0.74 13.32 -13.37
CA LEU A 114 -1.18 11.97 -13.02
C LEU A 114 -2.22 11.93 -11.91
N ARG A 115 -2.23 12.90 -10.99
CA ARG A 115 -3.22 13.00 -9.92
C ARG A 115 -4.43 13.85 -10.27
N GLY A 116 -4.31 14.72 -11.27
CA GLY A 116 -5.31 15.74 -11.56
C GLY A 116 -5.45 16.76 -10.42
N ILE A 117 -4.34 17.09 -9.75
CA ILE A 117 -4.28 18.08 -8.68
C ILE A 117 -3.22 19.12 -9.05
N ARG A 118 -3.64 20.37 -9.22
CA ARG A 118 -2.73 21.49 -9.46
C ARG A 118 -1.90 21.80 -8.21
N ASP A 119 -0.59 21.99 -8.40
CA ASP A 119 0.42 22.21 -7.37
C ASP A 119 0.46 21.06 -6.34
N GLY A 120 0.07 19.85 -6.75
CA GLY A 120 -0.07 18.70 -5.87
C GLY A 120 1.28 18.24 -5.31
N PHE A 121 2.32 18.27 -6.14
CA PHE A 121 3.68 17.92 -5.73
C PHE A 121 4.18 18.90 -4.66
N ASP A 122 4.12 20.19 -4.94
CA ASP A 122 4.62 21.25 -4.05
C ASP A 122 3.88 21.24 -2.71
N ARG A 123 2.55 21.07 -2.72
CA ARG A 123 1.74 20.91 -1.50
C ARG A 123 2.16 19.66 -0.72
N GLY A 124 2.39 18.54 -1.41
CA GLY A 124 2.84 17.30 -0.79
C GLY A 124 4.20 17.47 -0.10
N ILE A 125 5.19 18.02 -0.81
CA ILE A 125 6.53 18.28 -0.26
C ILE A 125 6.47 19.26 0.91
N ARG A 126 5.73 20.37 0.78
CA ARG A 126 5.52 21.32 1.88
C ARG A 126 4.93 20.63 3.11
N THR A 127 3.91 19.80 2.92
CA THR A 127 3.27 19.07 4.03
C THR A 127 4.26 18.15 4.73
N LEU A 128 5.14 17.45 4.00
CA LEU A 128 6.18 16.61 4.60
C LEU A 128 7.20 17.42 5.40
N ILE A 129 7.62 18.58 4.89
CA ILE A 129 8.55 19.48 5.59
C ILE A 129 7.93 19.96 6.91
N GLU A 130 6.67 20.41 6.87
CA GLU A 130 5.94 20.86 8.06
C GLU A 130 5.71 19.73 9.08
N LEU A 131 5.35 18.52 8.62
CA LEU A 131 5.23 17.36 9.49
C LEU A 131 6.56 16.97 10.15
N ASN A 132 7.67 17.13 9.42
CA ASN A 132 9.01 16.92 9.97
C ASN A 132 9.34 17.97 11.05
N HIS A 133 9.01 19.25 10.83
CA HIS A 133 9.17 20.30 11.84
C HIS A 133 8.31 20.06 13.09
N LEU A 134 7.12 19.48 12.94
CA LEU A 134 6.29 19.04 14.06
C LEU A 134 6.87 17.82 14.81
N GLY A 135 7.93 17.18 14.30
CA GLY A 135 8.59 16.04 14.92
C GLY A 135 7.89 14.69 14.65
N LEU A 136 6.99 14.61 13.66
CA LEU A 136 6.32 13.36 13.31
C LEU A 136 7.30 12.41 12.61
N LYS A 137 7.61 11.27 13.24
CA LYS A 137 8.70 10.38 12.79
C LYS A 137 8.36 9.49 11.60
N ASP A 138 7.12 9.00 11.51
CA ASP A 138 6.71 8.01 10.50
C ASP A 138 6.06 8.69 9.28
N ILE A 139 6.81 9.57 8.63
CA ILE A 139 6.37 10.32 7.45
C ILE A 139 7.09 9.87 6.19
N GLY A 140 6.47 10.08 5.04
CA GLY A 140 7.06 9.75 3.76
C GLY A 140 6.10 9.89 2.60
N PHE A 141 6.53 9.43 1.43
CA PHE A 141 5.70 9.41 0.25
C PHE A 141 5.77 8.10 -0.52
N ALA A 142 4.74 7.89 -1.34
CA ALA A 142 4.53 6.68 -2.10
C ALA A 142 4.28 6.99 -3.58
N ILE A 143 4.91 6.20 -4.45
CA ILE A 143 4.71 6.21 -5.90
C ILE A 143 4.00 4.93 -6.35
N THR A 144 3.04 5.08 -7.27
CA THR A 144 2.43 4.01 -8.06
C THR A 144 3.04 4.04 -9.45
N VAL A 145 4.02 3.18 -9.66
CA VAL A 145 4.83 3.14 -10.88
C VAL A 145 4.01 2.65 -12.08
N SER A 146 4.14 3.37 -13.18
CA SER A 146 3.58 3.15 -14.53
C SER A 146 4.58 3.63 -15.58
N ASP A 147 4.31 3.37 -16.87
CA ASP A 147 5.15 3.90 -17.95
C ASP A 147 5.19 5.44 -17.98
N ARG A 148 4.18 6.10 -17.39
CA ARG A 148 4.06 7.56 -17.40
C ARG A 148 4.97 8.26 -16.39
N ASN A 149 5.40 7.58 -15.34
CA ASN A 149 6.20 8.17 -14.26
C ASN A 149 7.47 7.40 -13.90
N ILE A 150 7.74 6.28 -14.58
CA ILE A 150 8.88 5.44 -14.23
C ILE A 150 10.21 6.21 -14.20
N LYS A 151 10.40 7.18 -15.11
CA LYS A 151 11.62 7.98 -15.20
C LYS A 151 11.90 8.81 -13.96
N ASP A 152 10.88 9.09 -13.14
CA ASP A 152 11.00 9.87 -11.91
C ASP A 152 11.27 8.97 -10.68
N LEU A 153 11.24 7.65 -10.82
CA LEU A 153 11.34 6.70 -9.70
C LEU A 153 12.62 6.91 -8.86
N LEU A 154 13.77 7.01 -9.51
CA LEU A 154 15.05 7.19 -8.82
C LEU A 154 15.18 8.58 -8.20
N GLU A 155 14.77 9.62 -8.92
CA GLU A 155 14.82 11.00 -8.41
C GLU A 155 13.93 11.16 -7.17
N LEU A 156 12.73 10.57 -7.19
CA LEU A 156 11.86 10.52 -6.02
C LEU A 156 12.47 9.72 -4.87
N TYR A 157 13.15 8.61 -5.14
CA TYR A 157 13.88 7.87 -4.12
C TYR A 157 15.03 8.71 -3.50
N HIS A 158 15.79 9.42 -4.33
CA HIS A 158 16.87 10.31 -3.88
C HIS A 158 16.33 11.46 -3.07
N LEU A 159 15.23 12.08 -3.50
CA LEU A 159 14.52 13.12 -2.76
C LEU A 159 14.08 12.61 -1.38
N ALA A 160 13.46 11.43 -1.30
CA ALA A 160 13.08 10.83 -0.02
C ALA A 160 14.28 10.62 0.91
N LYS A 161 15.41 10.17 0.36
CA LYS A 161 16.66 9.96 1.10
C LYS A 161 17.24 11.29 1.61
N MET A 162 17.25 12.35 0.80
CA MET A 162 17.70 13.68 1.19
C MET A 162 16.82 14.27 2.30
N MET A 163 15.50 14.13 2.18
CA MET A 163 14.53 14.56 3.20
C MET A 163 14.52 13.64 4.44
N ARG A 164 15.19 12.48 4.39
CA ARG A 164 15.23 11.46 5.45
C ARG A 164 13.84 10.92 5.81
N VAL A 165 12.95 10.81 4.82
CA VAL A 165 11.60 10.28 4.98
C VAL A 165 11.46 8.89 4.37
N GLU A 166 10.33 8.23 4.63
CA GLU A 166 10.03 6.92 4.05
C GLU A 166 9.66 7.02 2.56
N PHE A 167 10.12 6.06 1.76
CA PHE A 167 9.74 5.91 0.36
C PHE A 167 9.07 4.55 0.16
N ALA A 168 7.87 4.55 -0.40
CA ALA A 168 7.13 3.34 -0.72
C ALA A 168 6.87 3.25 -2.23
N THR A 169 7.01 2.04 -2.76
CA THR A 169 6.77 1.74 -4.17
C THR A 169 5.58 0.81 -4.32
N ALA A 170 4.81 1.01 -5.37
CA ALA A 170 3.82 0.10 -5.90
C ALA A 170 3.92 0.11 -7.43
N ALA A 171 3.33 -0.88 -8.08
CA ALA A 171 3.08 -0.85 -9.52
C ALA A 171 1.59 -0.59 -9.75
N ILE A 172 1.24 0.05 -10.87
CA ILE A 172 -0.17 0.13 -11.30
C ILE A 172 -0.77 -1.26 -11.37
N HIS A 173 -2.04 -1.35 -10.96
CA HIS A 173 -2.78 -2.60 -11.05
C HIS A 173 -4.28 -2.32 -11.15
N ASN A 174 -5.02 -3.35 -11.56
CA ASN A 174 -6.46 -3.30 -11.71
C ASN A 174 -7.13 -3.88 -10.46
N SER A 175 -8.18 -3.23 -9.98
CA SER A 175 -8.86 -3.65 -8.75
C SER A 175 -10.28 -3.13 -8.68
N TYR A 176 -11.15 -3.90 -8.00
CA TYR A 176 -12.50 -3.47 -7.65
C TYR A 176 -12.49 -2.11 -6.93
N TYR A 177 -11.63 -1.96 -5.92
CA TYR A 177 -11.52 -0.73 -5.13
C TYR A 177 -11.22 0.52 -5.97
N PHE A 178 -10.39 0.41 -7.01
CA PHE A 178 -10.03 1.55 -7.84
C PHE A 178 -11.03 1.85 -8.96
N HIS A 179 -12.01 0.97 -9.21
CA HIS A 179 -12.89 1.03 -10.37
C HIS A 179 -12.11 1.22 -11.69
N LYS A 180 -10.92 0.62 -11.77
CA LYS A 180 -9.97 0.75 -12.87
C LYS A 180 -9.52 -0.65 -13.29
N PHE A 181 -9.65 -0.94 -14.58
CA PHE A 181 -9.51 -2.28 -15.14
C PHE A 181 -8.66 -2.34 -16.44
N ASP A 182 -8.16 -1.20 -16.85
CA ASP A 182 -7.40 -0.94 -18.08
C ASP A 182 -6.00 -0.39 -17.79
N ASN A 183 -5.53 -0.44 -16.53
CA ASN A 183 -4.12 -0.17 -16.24
C ASN A 183 -3.26 -1.31 -16.81
N LEU A 184 -2.25 -0.96 -17.59
CA LEU A 184 -1.27 -1.89 -18.16
C LEU A 184 0.09 -1.21 -18.37
N PHE A 185 1.15 -2.01 -18.45
CA PHE A 185 2.48 -1.57 -18.87
C PHE A 185 2.62 -1.86 -20.37
N GLU A 186 2.66 -0.82 -21.19
CA GLU A 186 2.96 -0.86 -22.62
C GLU A 186 4.47 -1.06 -22.86
N HIS A 187 5.29 -0.53 -21.95
CA HIS A 187 6.76 -0.55 -22.03
C HIS A 187 7.42 -1.15 -20.78
N PRO A 188 7.12 -2.42 -20.44
CA PRO A 188 7.57 -3.06 -19.21
C PRO A 188 9.10 -3.06 -19.05
N GLU A 189 9.87 -3.08 -20.14
CA GLU A 189 11.32 -3.05 -20.13
C GLU A 189 11.90 -1.79 -19.47
N GLN A 190 11.26 -0.64 -19.66
CA GLN A 190 11.67 0.62 -19.02
C GLN A 190 11.40 0.56 -17.52
N ALA A 191 10.22 0.06 -17.13
CA ALA A 191 9.87 -0.18 -15.73
C ALA A 191 10.87 -1.11 -15.04
N ILE A 192 11.19 -2.22 -15.67
CA ILE A 192 12.16 -3.20 -15.17
C ILE A 192 13.54 -2.56 -14.99
N ALA A 193 14.02 -1.80 -15.97
CA ALA A 193 15.33 -1.17 -15.92
C ALA A 193 15.47 -0.17 -14.76
N GLU A 194 14.48 0.70 -14.54
CA GLU A 194 14.51 1.66 -13.43
C GLU A 194 14.34 0.98 -12.06
N PHE A 195 13.53 -0.07 -11.96
CA PHE A 195 13.45 -0.87 -10.72
C PHE A 195 14.78 -1.58 -10.41
N GLU A 196 15.51 -2.11 -11.41
CA GLU A 196 16.83 -2.73 -11.20
C GLU A 196 17.85 -1.71 -10.67
N LYS A 197 17.82 -0.46 -11.16
CA LYS A 197 18.66 0.61 -10.61
C LYS A 197 18.30 0.91 -9.15
N LEU A 198 17.00 1.04 -8.83
CA LEU A 198 16.54 1.25 -7.46
C LEU A 198 16.96 0.10 -6.53
N ILE A 199 16.81 -1.14 -6.98
CA ILE A 199 17.24 -2.35 -6.25
C ILE A 199 18.74 -2.30 -5.96
N LYS A 200 19.56 -1.94 -6.95
CA LYS A 200 21.01 -1.81 -6.77
C LYS A 200 21.36 -0.79 -5.68
N GLU A 201 20.73 0.38 -5.67
CA GLU A 201 20.96 1.39 -4.64
C GLU A 201 20.48 0.97 -3.25
N LEU A 202 19.30 0.34 -3.17
CA LEU A 202 18.77 -0.20 -1.91
C LEU A 202 19.70 -1.27 -1.32
N LEU A 203 20.29 -2.12 -2.17
CA LEU A 203 21.28 -3.12 -1.74
C LEU A 203 22.62 -2.51 -1.33
N GLN A 204 22.96 -1.28 -1.72
CA GLN A 204 24.17 -0.59 -1.24
C GLN A 204 23.98 0.03 0.14
N SER A 205 22.75 0.25 0.59
CA SER A 205 22.44 0.76 1.92
C SER A 205 23.00 -0.14 3.03
N ARG A 206 23.37 0.45 4.17
CA ARG A 206 23.73 -0.28 5.39
C ARG A 206 22.50 -0.72 6.20
N ARG A 207 21.31 -0.21 5.88
CA ARG A 207 20.07 -0.54 6.61
C ARG A 207 19.49 -1.85 6.09
N ILE A 208 19.33 -2.84 6.97
CA ILE A 208 18.74 -4.15 6.64
C ILE A 208 17.34 -4.01 6.03
N LYS A 209 16.54 -3.04 6.52
CA LYS A 209 15.21 -2.71 5.97
C LYS A 209 15.25 -2.41 4.46
N ASP A 210 16.30 -1.74 3.99
CA ASP A 210 16.43 -1.40 2.57
C ASP A 210 16.72 -2.63 1.72
N TRP A 211 17.39 -3.66 2.26
CA TRP A 211 17.62 -4.92 1.54
C TRP A 211 16.32 -5.68 1.32
N PHE A 212 15.43 -5.72 2.32
CA PHE A 212 14.10 -6.31 2.16
C PHE A 212 13.22 -5.47 1.23
N ARG A 213 13.37 -4.14 1.21
CA ARG A 213 12.75 -3.30 0.19
C ARG A 213 13.27 -3.61 -1.21
N ALA A 214 14.55 -3.94 -1.36
CA ALA A 214 15.11 -4.37 -2.64
C ALA A 214 14.45 -5.67 -3.12
N TYR A 215 14.28 -6.66 -2.24
CA TYR A 215 13.53 -7.88 -2.57
C TYR A 215 12.07 -7.59 -2.92
N PHE A 216 11.40 -6.70 -2.19
CA PHE A 216 10.03 -6.30 -2.50
C PHE A 216 9.92 -5.69 -3.91
N ASN A 217 10.85 -4.81 -4.30
CA ASN A 217 10.90 -4.22 -5.64
C ASN A 217 11.28 -5.25 -6.72
N HIS A 218 12.09 -6.26 -6.39
CA HIS A 218 12.32 -7.39 -7.29
C HIS A 218 11.03 -8.18 -7.57
N GLY A 219 10.16 -8.31 -6.57
CA GLY A 219 8.83 -8.87 -6.77
C GLY A 219 7.91 -7.99 -7.64
N LEU A 220 8.08 -6.66 -7.63
CA LEU A 220 7.39 -5.77 -8.58
C LEU A 220 7.87 -6.01 -10.02
N ILE A 221 9.18 -6.18 -10.23
CA ILE A 221 9.72 -6.62 -11.54
C ILE A 221 9.08 -7.93 -11.97
N ASN A 222 9.01 -8.91 -11.07
CA ASN A 222 8.41 -10.22 -11.37
C ASN A 222 6.91 -10.09 -11.74
N TYR A 223 6.18 -9.23 -11.03
CA TYR A 223 4.78 -8.90 -11.36
C TYR A 223 4.64 -8.26 -12.74
N ILE A 224 5.47 -7.27 -13.07
CA ILE A 224 5.45 -6.56 -14.36
C ILE A 224 5.75 -7.51 -15.52
N LYS A 225 6.63 -8.50 -15.30
CA LYS A 225 6.93 -9.57 -16.27
C LYS A 225 5.78 -10.58 -16.48
N GLY A 226 4.71 -10.51 -15.67
CA GLY A 226 3.62 -11.49 -15.70
C GLY A 226 3.97 -12.85 -15.10
N ASN A 227 5.11 -12.98 -14.42
CA ASN A 227 5.54 -14.24 -13.81
C ASN A 227 4.71 -14.55 -12.55
N PRO A 228 4.53 -15.83 -12.17
CA PRO A 228 3.87 -16.21 -10.93
C PRO A 228 4.48 -15.53 -9.70
N ARG A 229 3.65 -15.19 -8.71
CA ARG A 229 4.10 -14.57 -7.45
C ARG A 229 5.26 -15.35 -6.82
N LEU A 230 6.27 -14.61 -6.36
CA LEU A 230 7.42 -15.18 -5.64
C LEU A 230 7.04 -15.74 -4.25
N LEU A 231 5.91 -15.32 -3.71
CA LEU A 231 5.41 -15.70 -2.39
C LEU A 231 3.88 -15.90 -2.43
N PRO A 232 3.35 -16.87 -1.67
CA PRO A 232 1.93 -17.14 -1.63
C PRO A 232 1.13 -15.94 -1.13
N CYS A 233 -0.07 -15.75 -1.68
CA CYS A 233 -1.02 -14.77 -1.16
C CYS A 233 -1.78 -15.38 0.01
N LYS A 234 -1.81 -14.69 1.16
CA LYS A 234 -2.61 -15.10 2.35
C LYS A 234 -3.51 -13.97 2.85
N MET A 235 -3.96 -13.11 1.93
CA MET A 235 -5.04 -12.15 2.19
C MET A 235 -6.30 -12.90 2.66
N GLY A 236 -7.13 -12.25 3.49
CA GLY A 236 -8.25 -12.90 4.18
C GLY A 236 -7.84 -13.82 5.35
N TYR A 237 -6.56 -14.17 5.53
CA TYR A 237 -6.08 -14.94 6.68
C TYR A 237 -5.35 -14.10 7.72
N HIS A 238 -4.47 -13.19 7.27
CA HIS A 238 -3.72 -12.29 8.16
C HIS A 238 -3.96 -10.81 7.85
N ALA A 239 -4.67 -10.51 6.77
CA ALA A 239 -4.94 -9.15 6.33
C ALA A 239 -6.32 -9.05 5.68
N PHE A 240 -6.95 -7.88 5.76
CA PHE A 240 -8.23 -7.60 5.12
C PHE A 240 -8.38 -6.12 4.77
N PHE A 241 -9.40 -5.83 3.99
CA PHE A 241 -9.86 -4.47 3.69
C PHE A 241 -11.24 -4.28 4.33
N LEU A 242 -11.44 -3.16 5.01
CA LEU A 242 -12.76 -2.71 5.46
C LEU A 242 -13.18 -1.57 4.55
N ASP A 243 -14.27 -1.74 3.81
CA ASP A 243 -14.77 -0.69 2.93
C ASP A 243 -15.69 0.31 3.66
N PRO A 244 -16.05 1.46 3.02
CA PRO A 244 -16.86 2.47 3.67
C PRO A 244 -18.28 1.99 3.97
N TYR A 245 -18.77 0.95 3.31
CA TYR A 245 -20.09 0.40 3.59
C TYR A 245 -20.09 -0.59 4.76
N GLY A 246 -18.91 -0.93 5.29
CA GLY A 246 -18.73 -1.86 6.40
C GLY A 246 -18.37 -3.28 5.95
N GLU A 247 -18.19 -3.52 4.65
CA GLU A 247 -17.84 -4.84 4.12
C GLU A 247 -16.38 -5.18 4.44
N VAL A 248 -16.18 -6.35 5.05
CA VAL A 248 -14.85 -6.93 5.24
C VAL A 248 -14.52 -7.75 4.00
N ARG A 249 -13.53 -7.30 3.25
CA ARG A 249 -13.06 -7.92 2.00
C ARG A 249 -11.68 -8.53 2.19
N PRO A 250 -11.31 -9.60 1.46
CA PRO A 250 -10.00 -10.20 1.61
C PRO A 250 -8.89 -9.27 1.11
N CYS A 251 -9.12 -8.56 0.00
CA CYS A 251 -8.18 -7.64 -0.64
C CYS A 251 -8.94 -6.53 -1.38
N ASN A 252 -8.21 -5.64 -2.07
CA ASN A 252 -8.81 -4.56 -2.87
C ASN A 252 -9.24 -4.99 -4.29
N VAL A 253 -8.82 -6.18 -4.76
CA VAL A 253 -9.09 -6.67 -6.12
C VAL A 253 -10.43 -7.41 -6.22
N MET A 254 -10.75 -8.22 -5.21
CA MET A 254 -11.94 -9.08 -5.20
C MET A 254 -13.19 -8.31 -4.77
N GLU A 255 -14.33 -8.59 -5.42
CA GLU A 255 -15.64 -8.05 -5.06
C GLU A 255 -16.31 -8.87 -3.94
N GLU A 256 -15.80 -10.04 -3.61
CA GLU A 256 -16.41 -10.87 -2.56
C GLU A 256 -16.23 -10.28 -1.16
N THR A 257 -17.30 -10.37 -0.38
CA THR A 257 -17.32 -9.98 1.03
C THR A 257 -17.26 -11.20 1.96
N MET A 258 -16.53 -11.03 3.05
CA MET A 258 -16.46 -11.94 4.19
C MET A 258 -17.63 -11.68 5.17
N GLY A 259 -18.28 -10.52 5.08
CA GLY A 259 -19.42 -10.08 5.88
C GLY A 259 -19.36 -8.57 6.21
N ASN A 260 -20.47 -8.01 6.70
CA ASN A 260 -20.60 -6.58 6.98
C ASN A 260 -20.59 -6.29 8.50
N LEU A 261 -19.70 -5.38 8.95
CA LEU A 261 -19.57 -4.99 10.37
C LEU A 261 -20.71 -4.10 10.88
N LYS A 262 -21.54 -3.53 10.01
CA LYS A 262 -22.75 -2.83 10.45
C LYS A 262 -23.79 -3.82 10.97
N GLU A 263 -23.81 -5.03 10.42
CA GLU A 263 -24.81 -6.06 10.72
C GLU A 263 -24.34 -7.06 11.78
N ARG A 264 -23.03 -7.36 11.84
CA ARG A 264 -22.49 -8.47 12.64
C ARG A 264 -21.28 -8.07 13.45
N THR A 265 -20.89 -8.92 14.40
CA THR A 265 -19.62 -8.77 15.12
C THR A 265 -18.43 -9.11 14.20
N PHE A 266 -17.23 -8.66 14.57
CA PHE A 266 -16.04 -9.02 13.81
C PHE A 266 -15.77 -10.53 13.82
N ASP A 267 -16.03 -11.22 14.94
CA ASP A 267 -15.77 -12.66 15.03
C ASP A 267 -16.67 -13.47 14.07
N GLU A 268 -17.96 -13.14 14.02
CA GLU A 268 -18.91 -13.75 13.08
C GLU A 268 -18.53 -13.48 11.63
N THR A 269 -18.13 -12.25 11.30
CA THR A 269 -17.67 -11.88 9.96
C THR A 269 -16.35 -12.58 9.61
N TRP A 270 -15.38 -12.63 10.52
CA TRP A 270 -14.05 -13.17 10.23
C TRP A 270 -14.02 -14.70 10.23
N ASN A 271 -14.78 -15.35 11.11
CA ASN A 271 -14.76 -16.80 11.26
C ASN A 271 -15.92 -17.51 10.57
N GLY A 272 -16.92 -16.76 10.09
CA GLY A 272 -18.15 -17.30 9.53
C GLY A 272 -18.00 -18.05 8.20
N PRO A 273 -19.09 -18.68 7.71
CA PRO A 273 -19.08 -19.46 6.46
C PRO A 273 -18.69 -18.63 5.23
N ALA A 274 -19.12 -17.36 5.15
CA ALA A 274 -18.77 -16.47 4.04
C ALA A 274 -17.26 -16.26 3.96
N ALA A 275 -16.62 -15.90 5.07
CA ALA A 275 -15.17 -15.76 5.15
C ALA A 275 -14.40 -17.03 4.76
N ARG A 276 -14.89 -18.22 5.15
CA ARG A 276 -14.27 -19.50 4.72
C ARG A 276 -14.35 -19.71 3.21
N ARG A 277 -15.50 -19.43 2.59
CA ARG A 277 -15.65 -19.49 1.12
C ARG A 277 -14.76 -18.48 0.40
N VAL A 278 -14.69 -17.25 0.91
CA VAL A 278 -13.82 -16.21 0.34
C VAL A 278 -12.35 -16.61 0.42
N ARG A 279 -11.90 -17.19 1.54
CA ARG A 279 -10.53 -17.70 1.66
C ARG A 279 -10.21 -18.81 0.66
N GLN A 280 -11.13 -19.74 0.42
CA GLN A 280 -10.97 -20.76 -0.62
C GLN A 280 -10.81 -20.13 -2.02
N LYS A 281 -11.54 -19.04 -2.31
CA LYS A 281 -11.33 -18.28 -3.55
C LYS A 281 -9.96 -17.59 -3.58
N VAL A 282 -9.49 -17.04 -2.47
CA VAL A 282 -8.14 -16.44 -2.37
C VAL A 282 -7.05 -17.48 -2.61
N ASP A 283 -7.17 -18.68 -2.04
CA ASP A 283 -6.19 -19.76 -2.23
C ASP A 283 -6.09 -20.21 -3.70
N ASN A 284 -7.15 -20.02 -4.49
CA ASN A 284 -7.21 -20.34 -5.93
C ASN A 284 -7.16 -19.10 -6.85
N CYS A 285 -6.80 -17.94 -6.32
CA CYS A 285 -6.83 -16.67 -7.04
C CYS A 285 -5.74 -16.58 -8.11
N ARG A 286 -6.09 -16.10 -9.31
CA ARG A 286 -5.17 -15.95 -10.45
C ARG A 286 -4.74 -14.50 -10.74
N CYS A 287 -5.15 -13.52 -9.93
CA CYS A 287 -4.89 -12.09 -10.19
C CYS A 287 -3.40 -11.68 -10.11
N ASN A 288 -2.50 -12.57 -9.64
CA ASN A 288 -1.05 -12.41 -9.63
C ASN A 288 -0.52 -11.08 -9.04
N CYS A 289 -1.21 -10.48 -8.05
CA CYS A 289 -0.84 -9.16 -7.55
C CYS A 289 0.45 -9.16 -6.72
N TRP A 290 1.11 -8.01 -6.56
CA TRP A 290 2.26 -7.86 -5.65
C TRP A 290 2.21 -6.52 -4.90
N MET A 291 1.47 -6.49 -3.78
CA MET A 291 1.31 -5.30 -2.94
C MET A 291 1.89 -5.52 -1.55
N VAL A 292 2.37 -4.45 -0.91
CA VAL A 292 2.93 -4.47 0.46
C VAL A 292 2.02 -5.19 1.45
N GLY A 293 0.71 -4.89 1.44
CA GLY A 293 -0.27 -5.55 2.32
C GLY A 293 -0.38 -7.07 2.11
N SER A 294 -0.17 -7.54 0.88
CA SER A 294 -0.26 -8.96 0.50
C SER A 294 1.07 -9.72 0.57
N VAL A 295 2.18 -9.03 0.83
CA VAL A 295 3.55 -9.58 0.72
C VAL A 295 4.34 -9.41 2.02
N SER A 296 4.08 -8.35 2.78
CA SER A 296 4.85 -8.04 4.00
C SER A 296 4.82 -9.15 5.05
N GLU A 297 3.70 -9.83 5.22
CA GLU A 297 3.60 -10.96 6.14
C GLU A 297 4.15 -12.26 5.54
N PRO A 298 3.82 -12.66 4.29
CA PRO A 298 4.48 -13.77 3.63
C PRO A 298 6.01 -13.68 3.59
N MET A 299 6.58 -12.47 3.44
CA MET A 299 8.04 -12.28 3.52
C MET A 299 8.64 -12.65 4.87
N LYS A 300 7.88 -12.48 5.97
CA LYS A 300 8.33 -12.88 7.32
C LYS A 300 8.11 -14.37 7.54
N GLU A 301 6.97 -14.90 7.10
CA GLU A 301 6.65 -16.32 7.23
C GLU A 301 7.61 -17.20 6.41
N HIS A 302 8.09 -16.68 5.26
CA HIS A 302 9.04 -17.36 4.38
C HIS A 302 10.40 -16.65 4.33
N ILE A 303 10.92 -16.17 5.48
CA ILE A 303 12.08 -15.27 5.57
C ILE A 303 13.35 -15.77 4.85
N LEU A 304 13.53 -17.08 4.72
CA LEU A 304 14.68 -17.66 4.01
C LEU A 304 14.67 -17.30 2.52
N VAL A 305 13.50 -17.17 1.89
CA VAL A 305 13.38 -16.83 0.46
C VAL A 305 13.99 -15.44 0.15
N PRO A 306 13.54 -14.34 0.79
CA PRO A 306 14.17 -13.05 0.59
C PRO A 306 15.62 -13.02 1.08
N LEU A 307 15.95 -13.67 2.21
CA LEU A 307 17.33 -13.67 2.72
C LEU A 307 18.31 -14.32 1.73
N ILE A 308 17.99 -15.50 1.19
CA ILE A 308 18.83 -16.18 0.19
C ILE A 308 18.99 -15.29 -1.04
N TRP A 309 17.91 -14.67 -1.52
CA TRP A 309 17.98 -13.75 -2.67
C TRP A 309 18.88 -12.53 -2.38
N ILE A 310 18.73 -11.91 -1.21
CA ILE A 310 19.52 -10.75 -0.78
C ILE A 310 21.00 -11.11 -0.72
N LEU A 311 21.34 -12.21 -0.05
CA LEU A 311 22.73 -12.67 0.10
C LEU A 311 23.35 -12.99 -1.27
N LYS A 312 22.63 -13.70 -2.15
CA LYS A 312 23.07 -13.96 -3.52
C LYS A 312 23.36 -12.67 -4.28
N ARG A 313 22.45 -11.69 -4.26
CA ARG A 313 22.62 -10.43 -4.98
C ARG A 313 23.74 -9.54 -4.41
N LYS A 314 23.91 -9.48 -3.08
CA LYS A 314 24.96 -8.66 -2.46
C LYS A 314 26.36 -9.23 -2.64
N PHE A 315 26.53 -10.54 -2.49
CA PHE A 315 27.86 -11.16 -2.43
C PHE A 315 28.28 -11.85 -3.73
N PHE A 316 27.33 -12.27 -4.57
CA PHE A 316 27.59 -12.99 -5.82
C PHE A 316 27.09 -12.24 -7.07
N GLY A 317 26.60 -11.01 -6.91
CA GLY A 317 25.97 -10.19 -7.95
C GLY A 317 26.79 -9.94 -9.22
N LYS A 318 28.13 -10.02 -9.16
CA LYS A 318 28.98 -9.91 -10.35
C LYS A 318 29.04 -11.19 -11.22
N HIS A 319 28.52 -12.32 -10.73
CA HIS A 319 28.64 -13.64 -11.38
C HIS A 319 27.30 -14.33 -11.69
N LEU A 320 26.16 -13.66 -11.48
CA LEU A 320 24.83 -14.30 -11.48
C LEU A 320 24.16 -14.45 -12.86
N ASP A 321 24.68 -13.83 -13.93
CA ASP A 321 24.11 -13.99 -15.28
C ASP A 321 24.29 -15.39 -15.88
N LYS A 322 25.04 -16.29 -15.21
CA LYS A 322 25.27 -17.68 -15.65
C LYS A 322 24.51 -18.76 -14.88
N PHE A 323 23.78 -18.44 -13.81
CA PHE A 323 23.23 -19.45 -12.88
C PHE A 323 21.70 -19.63 -12.89
N GLN A 324 20.96 -18.86 -13.68
CA GLN A 324 19.48 -18.91 -13.69
C GLN A 324 18.89 -20.19 -14.34
N VAL A 325 19.68 -20.98 -15.05
CA VAL A 325 19.22 -22.19 -15.74
C VAL A 325 19.12 -23.41 -14.80
N LEU A 326 19.76 -23.41 -13.62
CA LEU A 326 19.91 -24.63 -12.81
C LEU A 326 18.88 -24.81 -11.68
N LEU A 327 17.99 -23.84 -11.44
CA LEU A 327 17.07 -23.87 -10.28
C LEU A 327 15.60 -24.19 -10.62
N GLN A 328 15.27 -24.41 -11.89
CA GLN A 328 13.95 -24.91 -12.31
C GLN A 328 13.82 -26.45 -12.23
N SER A 329 14.86 -27.17 -11.79
CA SER A 329 14.88 -28.63 -11.70
C SER A 329 14.84 -29.19 -10.28
N ILE A 330 14.66 -28.36 -9.24
CA ILE A 330 14.64 -28.80 -7.82
C ILE A 330 13.41 -28.27 -7.03
N LEU A 331 12.40 -27.71 -7.70
CA LEU A 331 11.07 -27.47 -7.16
C LEU A 331 10.03 -27.93 -8.19
#